data_AF-A0A8T2K5I8-F1
#
_entry.id   AF-A0A8T2K5I8-F1
#
_cell.length_a   1.000
_cell.length_b   1.000
_cell.length_c   1.000
_cell.angle_alpha   90.00
_cell.angle_beta   90.00
_cell.angle_gamma   90.00
#
_symmetry.space_group_name_H-M   'P 1'
#
loop_
_entity.id
_entity.type
_entity.pdbx_description
1 polymer ?
#
loop_
_entity_poly.entity_id
_entity_poly.type
_entity_poly.pdbx_seq_one_letter_code
_entity_poly.pdbx_strand_id
1 'polypeptide(L)'
;MEAFLPKKNGLYLSLVLGNVNVTLLSKQAKFAYKDEYEKFKLYLTMILMVLSFICRFILNSRVTDAVFNFLLVWYYCTLTIRESILINNGSRIKGWWVLNHYISTFLSGVMLTWPDGLMYQMFRNQFLSFSMYQNFVQFLQYYYQSGCLYRLRALGERHNMDLSVEGFQSWMWRGLTFLLPFLFFGQFWQLYNAITLFNLARHPECKEWQVIMCGLPFLVHFLGNFFTTLRVVHQKFQKQN
;
A
#
# COMPACT_ATOMS: atom_id res chain seq x y z
N MET A 1 11.86 -25.14 -21.46
CA MET A 1 11.04 -24.55 -22.55
C MET A 1 9.66 -24.06 -22.06
N GLU A 2 9.11 -24.57 -20.96
CA GLU A 2 7.83 -24.10 -20.38
C GLU A 2 7.87 -22.69 -19.75
N ALA A 3 9.05 -22.11 -19.49
CA ALA A 3 9.19 -20.81 -18.84
C ALA A 3 8.73 -19.61 -19.70
N PHE A 4 8.40 -19.84 -20.97
CA PHE A 4 8.04 -18.84 -21.98
C PHE A 4 6.65 -19.05 -22.59
N LEU A 5 5.89 -20.07 -22.16
CA LEU A 5 4.53 -20.27 -22.66
C LEU A 5 3.55 -19.31 -21.97
N PRO A 6 2.57 -18.75 -22.71
CA PRO A 6 1.53 -17.91 -22.13
C PRO A 6 0.83 -18.63 -20.99
N LYS A 7 0.88 -18.06 -19.78
CA LYS A 7 0.09 -18.58 -18.66
C LYS A 7 -1.32 -18.05 -18.76
N LYS A 8 -2.31 -18.94 -18.54
CA LYS A 8 -3.71 -18.53 -18.46
C LYS A 8 -3.86 -17.47 -17.37
N ASN A 9 -4.54 -16.37 -17.71
CA ASN A 9 -4.85 -15.31 -16.77
C ASN A 9 -5.65 -15.88 -15.58
N GLY A 10 -5.35 -15.40 -14.37
CA GLY A 10 -6.20 -15.67 -13.22
C GLY A 10 -7.60 -15.06 -13.40
N LEU A 11 -8.59 -15.57 -12.64
CA LEU A 11 -10.00 -15.19 -12.77
C LEU A 11 -10.23 -13.67 -12.71
N TYR A 12 -9.62 -12.97 -11.74
CA TYR A 12 -9.71 -11.51 -11.64
C TYR A 12 -9.18 -10.80 -12.88
N LEU A 13 -8.00 -11.20 -13.37
CA LEU A 13 -7.36 -10.56 -14.51
C LEU A 13 -8.12 -10.84 -15.82
N SER A 14 -8.66 -12.05 -15.98
CA SER A 14 -9.51 -12.42 -17.10
C SER A 14 -10.84 -11.66 -17.09
N LEU A 15 -11.40 -11.36 -15.91
CA LEU A 15 -12.62 -10.59 -15.79
C LEU A 15 -12.39 -9.10 -16.12
N VAL A 16 -11.25 -8.54 -15.71
CA VAL A 16 -10.93 -7.13 -15.92
C VAL A 16 -10.41 -6.83 -17.33
N LEU A 17 -9.54 -7.68 -17.87
CA LEU A 17 -8.86 -7.46 -19.17
C LEU A 17 -9.43 -8.32 -20.31
N GLY A 18 -10.36 -9.23 -20.02
CA GLY A 18 -10.81 -10.22 -21.00
C GLY A 18 -9.72 -11.21 -21.38
N ASN A 19 -9.83 -11.77 -22.60
CA ASN A 19 -8.89 -12.77 -23.15
C ASN A 19 -7.57 -12.17 -23.68
N VAL A 20 -7.12 -11.03 -23.13
CA VAL A 20 -5.85 -10.41 -23.52
C VAL A 20 -4.68 -11.15 -22.88
N ASN A 21 -3.68 -11.53 -23.69
CA ASN A 21 -2.47 -12.16 -23.18
C ASN A 21 -1.55 -11.11 -22.53
N VAL A 22 -1.35 -11.21 -21.21
CA VAL A 22 -0.45 -10.33 -20.44
C VAL A 22 0.90 -10.98 -20.12
N THR A 23 1.25 -12.08 -20.80
CA THR A 23 2.50 -12.79 -20.57
C THR A 23 3.69 -11.99 -21.13
N LEU A 24 4.62 -11.66 -20.25
CA LEU A 24 5.90 -11.02 -20.55
C LEU A 24 6.92 -12.11 -20.86
N LEU A 25 7.29 -12.24 -22.14
CA LEU A 25 8.13 -13.34 -22.61
C LEU A 25 9.59 -13.18 -22.19
N SER A 26 10.16 -11.97 -22.26
CA SER A 26 11.58 -11.75 -21.90
C SER A 26 11.78 -11.41 -20.42
N LYS A 27 12.95 -11.79 -19.88
CA LYS A 27 13.36 -11.41 -18.52
C LYS A 27 13.47 -9.88 -18.39
N GLN A 28 13.94 -9.22 -19.45
CA GLN A 28 14.01 -7.76 -19.57
C GLN A 28 12.63 -7.12 -19.48
N ALA A 29 11.63 -7.64 -20.20
CA ALA A 29 10.26 -7.11 -20.14
C ALA A 29 9.64 -7.26 -18.74
N LYS A 30 9.87 -8.39 -18.06
CA LYS A 30 9.43 -8.60 -16.67
C LYS A 30 10.05 -7.57 -15.72
N PHE A 31 11.34 -7.25 -15.88
CA PHE A 31 11.99 -6.25 -15.06
C PHE A 31 11.54 -4.83 -15.39
N ALA A 32 11.44 -4.47 -16.67
CA ALA A 32 10.96 -3.17 -17.10
C ALA A 32 9.55 -2.90 -16.56
N TYR A 33 8.63 -3.87 -16.67
CA TYR A 33 7.30 -3.75 -16.11
C TYR A 33 7.30 -3.57 -14.59
N LYS A 34 8.16 -4.32 -13.89
CA LYS A 34 8.32 -4.16 -12.44
C LYS A 34 8.85 -2.78 -12.06
N ASP A 35 9.83 -2.26 -12.79
CA ASP A 35 10.37 -0.92 -12.55
C ASP A 35 9.32 0.16 -12.81
N GLU A 36 8.50 0.04 -13.87
CA GLU A 36 7.38 0.94 -14.13
C GLU A 36 6.26 0.86 -13.08
N TYR A 37 6.02 -0.33 -12.51
CA TYR A 37 5.12 -0.49 -11.37
C TYR A 37 5.66 0.21 -10.11
N GLU A 38 6.95 0.07 -9.81
CA GLU A 38 7.58 0.73 -8.66
C GLU A 38 7.60 2.26 -8.82
N LYS A 39 7.96 2.77 -10.00
CA LYS A 39 7.89 4.22 -10.32
C LYS A 39 6.47 4.76 -10.17
N PHE A 40 5.48 4.05 -10.71
CA PHE A 40 4.07 4.44 -10.58
C PHE A 40 3.65 4.58 -9.12
N LYS A 41 3.99 3.60 -8.26
CA LYS A 41 3.72 3.71 -6.82
C LYS A 41 4.34 4.96 -6.22
N LEU A 42 5.61 5.25 -6.53
CA LEU A 42 6.30 6.42 -5.99
C LEU A 42 5.64 7.73 -6.43
N TYR A 43 5.41 7.92 -7.74
CA TYR A 43 4.78 9.13 -8.28
C TYR A 43 3.42 9.39 -7.65
N LEU A 44 2.57 8.36 -7.58
CA LEU A 44 1.23 8.52 -7.01
C LEU A 44 1.25 8.72 -5.50
N THR A 45 2.17 8.08 -4.78
CA THR A 45 2.37 8.32 -3.33
C THR A 45 2.73 9.78 -3.06
N MET A 46 3.61 10.38 -3.87
CA MET A 46 3.98 11.80 -3.72
C MET A 46 2.79 12.72 -4.01
N ILE A 47 2.03 12.45 -5.08
CA ILE A 47 0.83 13.22 -5.43
C ILE A 47 -0.21 13.13 -4.30
N LEU A 48 -0.49 11.93 -3.80
CA LEU A 48 -1.45 11.71 -2.72
C LEU A 48 -1.03 12.38 -1.41
N MET A 49 0.27 12.41 -1.10
CA MET A 49 0.80 13.12 0.06
C MET A 49 0.57 14.64 -0.05
N VAL A 50 0.83 15.23 -1.21
CA VAL A 50 0.59 16.67 -1.45
C VAL A 50 -0.91 16.98 -1.42
N LEU A 51 -1.73 16.17 -2.08
CA LEU A 51 -3.19 16.38 -2.10
C LEU A 51 -3.80 16.24 -0.70
N SER A 52 -3.40 15.26 0.09
CA SER A 52 -3.88 15.12 1.47
C SER A 52 -3.46 16.28 2.37
N PHE A 53 -2.26 16.84 2.16
CA PHE A 53 -1.84 18.09 2.81
C PHE A 53 -2.74 19.28 2.42
N ILE A 54 -3.00 19.46 1.12
CA ILE A 54 -3.85 20.54 0.60
C ILE A 54 -5.28 20.40 1.16
N CYS A 55 -5.87 19.20 1.12
CA CYS A 55 -7.21 18.94 1.66
C CYS A 55 -7.27 19.21 3.17
N ARG A 56 -6.19 18.97 3.90
CA ARG A 56 -6.19 19.15 5.35
C ARG A 56 -6.04 20.61 5.76
N PHE A 57 -5.08 21.33 5.18
CA PHE A 57 -4.64 22.64 5.69
C PHE A 57 -5.09 23.83 4.85
N ILE A 58 -5.47 23.62 3.59
CA ILE A 58 -5.78 24.71 2.66
C ILE A 58 -7.26 24.66 2.26
N LEU A 59 -7.74 23.51 1.82
CA LEU A 59 -9.08 23.34 1.25
C LEU A 59 -9.97 22.51 2.17
N ASN A 60 -10.85 23.17 2.93
CA ASN A 60 -11.87 22.48 3.72
C ASN A 60 -13.17 22.34 2.92
N SER A 61 -13.18 21.44 1.93
CA SER A 61 -14.36 21.19 1.09
C SER A 61 -14.57 19.70 0.86
N ARG A 62 -15.82 19.26 1.02
CA ARG A 62 -16.23 17.87 0.74
C ARG A 62 -15.93 17.44 -0.69
N VAL A 63 -15.97 18.36 -1.65
CA VAL A 63 -15.68 18.08 -3.06
C VAL A 63 -14.21 17.72 -3.23
N THR A 64 -13.30 18.48 -2.62
CA THR A 64 -11.86 18.21 -2.66
C THR A 64 -11.55 16.86 -2.00
N ASP A 65 -12.19 16.56 -0.87
CA ASP A 65 -12.05 15.25 -0.23
C ASP A 65 -12.59 14.11 -1.11
N ALA A 66 -13.66 14.35 -1.88
CA ALA A 66 -14.20 13.39 -2.83
C ALA A 66 -13.18 13.08 -3.93
N VAL A 67 -12.57 14.11 -4.51
CA VAL A 67 -11.53 13.97 -5.54
C VAL A 67 -10.33 13.18 -4.99
N PHE A 68 -9.92 13.48 -3.76
CA PHE A 68 -8.85 12.74 -3.08
C PHE A 68 -9.20 11.26 -2.88
N ASN A 69 -10.38 10.95 -2.35
CA ASN A 69 -10.81 9.57 -2.13
C ASN A 69 -11.04 8.81 -3.44
N PHE A 70 -11.54 9.48 -4.48
CA PHE A 70 -11.66 8.90 -5.82
C PHE A 70 -10.28 8.52 -6.39
N LEU A 71 -9.29 9.39 -6.23
CA LEU A 71 -7.92 9.09 -6.64
C LEU A 71 -7.34 7.90 -5.86
N LEU A 72 -7.63 7.76 -4.57
CA LEU A 72 -7.25 6.58 -3.78
C LEU A 72 -7.89 5.29 -4.30
N VAL A 73 -9.21 5.31 -4.59
CA VAL A 73 -9.91 4.15 -5.17
C VAL A 73 -9.26 3.76 -6.49
N TRP A 74 -9.03 4.72 -7.38
CA TRP A 74 -8.38 4.47 -8.67
C TRP A 74 -6.96 3.92 -8.50
N TYR A 75 -6.19 4.49 -7.56
CA TYR A 75 -4.82 4.06 -7.28
C TYR A 75 -4.77 2.60 -6.83
N TYR A 76 -5.55 2.23 -5.81
CA TYR A 76 -5.55 0.87 -5.28
C TYR A 76 -6.11 -0.16 -6.29
N CYS A 77 -7.14 0.19 -7.06
CA CYS A 77 -7.61 -0.63 -8.19
C CYS A 77 -6.52 -0.83 -9.25
N THR A 78 -5.73 0.20 -9.54
CA THR A 78 -4.63 0.06 -10.51
C THR A 78 -3.54 -0.85 -9.99
N LEU A 79 -3.25 -0.79 -8.68
CA LEU A 79 -2.28 -1.69 -8.04
C LEU A 79 -2.73 -3.15 -8.11
N THR A 80 -4.00 -3.46 -7.83
CA THR A 80 -4.50 -4.85 -7.89
C THR A 80 -4.35 -5.44 -9.29
N ILE A 81 -4.58 -4.65 -10.35
CA ILE A 81 -4.39 -5.08 -11.75
C ILE A 81 -2.89 -5.30 -12.03
N ARG A 82 -2.04 -4.31 -11.72
CA ARG A 82 -0.59 -4.41 -11.98
C ARG A 82 0.07 -5.54 -11.22
N GLU A 83 -0.32 -5.78 -9.97
CA GLU A 83 0.17 -6.90 -9.17
C GLU A 83 -0.32 -8.25 -9.69
N SER A 84 -1.57 -8.33 -10.17
CA SER A 84 -2.08 -9.54 -10.83
C SER A 84 -1.27 -9.89 -12.08
N ILE A 85 -0.88 -8.89 -12.88
CA ILE A 85 0.03 -9.08 -14.03
C ILE A 85 1.40 -9.55 -13.56
N LEU A 86 1.97 -8.95 -12.51
CA LEU A 86 3.24 -9.38 -11.93
C LEU A 86 3.18 -10.84 -11.44
N ILE A 87 2.10 -11.23 -10.75
CA ILE A 87 1.90 -12.60 -10.24
C ILE A 87 1.78 -13.59 -11.40
N ASN A 88 1.00 -13.29 -12.44
CA ASN A 88 0.89 -14.14 -13.63
C ASN A 88 2.26 -14.35 -14.31
N ASN A 89 3.14 -13.35 -14.21
CA ASN A 89 4.49 -13.37 -14.77
C ASN A 89 5.58 -13.93 -13.85
N GLY A 90 5.20 -14.47 -12.68
CA GLY A 90 6.09 -15.19 -11.76
C GLY A 90 6.57 -14.40 -10.54
N SER A 91 6.01 -13.20 -10.28
CA SER A 91 6.30 -12.45 -9.06
C SER A 91 5.72 -13.14 -7.83
N ARG A 92 6.52 -13.30 -6.78
CA ARG A 92 6.14 -13.93 -5.50
C ARG A 92 5.62 -12.89 -4.51
N ILE A 93 4.54 -12.21 -4.85
CA ILE A 93 3.87 -11.26 -3.94
C ILE A 93 3.08 -12.07 -2.90
N LYS A 94 3.22 -11.74 -1.60
CA LYS A 94 2.46 -12.44 -0.56
C LYS A 94 0.98 -12.05 -0.64
N GLY A 95 0.08 -13.02 -0.45
CA GLY A 95 -1.36 -12.82 -0.58
C GLY A 95 -1.93 -11.69 0.30
N TRP A 96 -1.38 -11.48 1.51
CA TRP A 96 -1.79 -10.36 2.37
C TRP A 96 -1.62 -9.00 1.69
N TRP A 97 -0.52 -8.77 0.98
CA TRP A 97 -0.26 -7.47 0.34
C TRP A 97 -1.26 -7.19 -0.80
N VAL A 98 -1.60 -8.22 -1.56
CA VAL A 98 -2.64 -8.15 -2.60
C VAL A 98 -4.01 -7.87 -1.96
N LEU A 99 -4.38 -8.63 -0.91
CA LEU A 99 -5.63 -8.45 -0.18
C LEU A 99 -5.74 -7.05 0.44
N ASN A 100 -4.64 -6.54 0.98
CA ASN A 100 -4.56 -5.20 1.56
C ASN A 100 -4.97 -4.13 0.54
N HIS A 101 -4.59 -4.24 -0.73
CA HIS A 101 -5.04 -3.31 -1.77
C HIS A 101 -6.55 -3.37 -2.01
N TYR A 102 -7.16 -4.55 -2.05
CA TYR A 102 -8.62 -4.69 -2.18
C TYR A 102 -9.36 -4.07 -0.99
N ILE A 103 -8.88 -4.29 0.24
CA ILE A 103 -9.48 -3.69 1.44
C ILE A 103 -9.34 -2.17 1.40
N SER A 104 -8.19 -1.64 0.98
CA SER A 104 -7.99 -0.19 0.84
C SER A 104 -8.88 0.43 -0.24
N THR A 105 -9.07 -0.24 -1.38
CA THR A 105 -10.05 0.18 -2.39
C THR A 105 -11.45 0.29 -1.80
N PHE A 106 -11.89 -0.73 -1.06
CA PHE A 106 -13.20 -0.72 -0.40
C PHE A 106 -13.31 0.42 0.61
N LEU A 107 -12.33 0.57 1.49
CA LEU A 107 -12.29 1.65 2.49
C LEU A 107 -12.37 3.03 1.84
N SER A 108 -11.57 3.30 0.81
CA SER A 108 -11.61 4.58 0.09
C SER A 108 -12.93 4.78 -0.66
N GLY A 109 -13.57 3.71 -1.14
CA GLY A 109 -14.90 3.76 -1.74
C GLY A 109 -15.99 4.12 -0.73
N VAL A 110 -15.95 3.54 0.47
CA VAL A 110 -16.87 3.91 1.56
C VAL A 110 -16.66 5.37 1.96
N MET A 111 -15.40 5.81 2.14
CA MET A 111 -15.07 7.22 2.42
C MET A 111 -15.57 8.16 1.32
N LEU A 112 -15.46 7.77 0.04
CA LEU A 112 -15.95 8.55 -1.10
C LEU A 112 -17.48 8.74 -1.07
N THR A 113 -18.23 7.75 -0.59
CA THR A 113 -19.69 7.78 -0.51
C THR A 113 -20.23 8.35 0.79
N TRP A 114 -19.36 8.71 1.75
CA TRP A 114 -19.77 9.26 3.03
C TRP A 114 -20.27 10.71 2.87
N PRO A 115 -21.55 11.02 3.15
CA PRO A 115 -22.08 12.37 3.00
C PRO A 115 -21.41 13.37 3.95
N ASP A 116 -21.57 14.66 3.66
CA ASP A 116 -21.07 15.73 4.53
C ASP A 116 -21.97 15.88 5.77
N GLY A 117 -21.70 15.06 6.78
CA GLY A 117 -22.42 15.03 8.04
C GLY A 117 -21.53 15.24 9.26
N LEU A 118 -22.12 15.27 10.45
CA LEU A 118 -21.41 15.48 11.71
C LEU A 118 -20.30 14.44 11.94
N MET A 119 -20.62 13.15 11.77
CA MET A 119 -19.64 12.07 12.00
C MET A 119 -18.49 12.14 10.98
N TYR A 120 -18.80 12.48 9.73
CA TYR A 120 -17.79 12.70 8.70
C TYR A 120 -16.82 13.81 9.14
N GLN A 121 -17.32 14.97 9.56
CA GLN A 121 -16.49 16.10 9.97
C GLN A 121 -15.64 15.79 11.21
N MET A 122 -16.18 15.01 12.16
CA MET A 122 -15.43 14.55 13.33
C MET A 122 -14.24 13.65 12.95
N PHE A 123 -14.40 12.78 11.94
CA PHE A 123 -13.36 11.84 11.52
C PHE A 123 -12.43 12.38 10.43
N ARG A 124 -12.89 13.34 9.62
CA ARG A 124 -12.23 13.88 8.43
C ARG A 124 -10.75 14.21 8.67
N ASN A 125 -10.48 15.05 9.67
CA ASN A 125 -9.12 15.51 9.94
C ASN A 125 -8.20 14.35 10.36
N GLN A 126 -8.72 13.41 11.14
CA GLN A 126 -7.98 12.21 11.55
C GLN A 126 -7.66 11.32 10.34
N PHE A 127 -8.62 11.12 9.43
CA PHE A 127 -8.42 10.37 8.19
C PHE A 127 -7.38 11.01 7.27
N LEU A 128 -7.45 12.33 7.05
CA LEU A 128 -6.48 13.05 6.20
C LEU A 128 -5.08 13.02 6.81
N SER A 129 -4.97 13.16 8.14
CA SER A 129 -3.70 13.00 8.87
C SER A 129 -3.08 11.63 8.65
N PHE A 130 -3.91 10.60 8.84
CA PHE A 130 -3.51 9.22 8.65
C PHE A 130 -3.10 8.95 7.21
N SER A 131 -3.82 9.50 6.24
CA SER A 131 -3.52 9.36 4.81
C SER A 131 -2.18 9.99 4.45
N MET A 132 -1.87 11.19 4.97
CA MET A 132 -0.55 11.80 4.80
C MET A 132 0.55 10.90 5.38
N TYR A 133 0.36 10.43 6.62
CA TYR A 133 1.30 9.56 7.29
C TYR A 133 1.52 8.25 6.53
N GLN A 134 0.45 7.63 6.05
CA GLN A 134 0.50 6.39 5.29
C GLN A 134 1.30 6.56 3.98
N ASN A 135 1.12 7.69 3.27
CA ASN A 135 1.92 7.99 2.08
C ASN A 135 3.40 8.22 2.42
N PHE A 136 3.70 8.87 3.54
CA PHE A 136 5.08 9.00 4.02
C PHE A 136 5.72 7.63 4.32
N VAL A 137 5.01 6.73 5.00
CA VAL A 137 5.52 5.37 5.27
C VAL A 137 5.67 4.58 3.96
N GLN A 138 4.74 4.73 3.02
CA GLN A 138 4.83 4.10 1.69
C GLN A 138 6.07 4.57 0.91
N PHE A 139 6.42 5.86 1.01
CA PHE A 139 7.66 6.39 0.46
C PHE A 139 8.88 5.72 1.08
N LEU A 140 8.96 5.63 2.42
CA LEU A 140 10.08 4.93 3.10
C LEU A 140 10.16 3.44 2.69
N GLN A 141 9.01 2.76 2.61
CA GLN A 141 8.93 1.38 2.16
C GLN A 141 9.45 1.20 0.73
N TYR A 142 9.16 2.14 -0.16
CA TYR A 142 9.65 2.12 -1.54
C TYR A 142 11.18 2.12 -1.60
N TYR A 143 11.85 3.02 -0.87
CA TYR A 143 13.33 3.06 -0.87
C TYR A 143 13.92 1.80 -0.26
N TYR A 144 13.34 1.30 0.83
CA TYR A 144 13.75 0.04 1.43
C TYR A 144 13.64 -1.14 0.45
N GLN A 145 12.50 -1.27 -0.24
CA GLN A 145 12.24 -2.33 -1.21
C GLN A 145 13.13 -2.21 -2.45
N SER A 146 13.31 -1.00 -2.97
CA SER A 146 14.19 -0.71 -4.09
C SER A 146 15.64 -1.06 -3.77
N GLY A 147 16.12 -0.73 -2.58
CA GLY A 147 17.45 -1.10 -2.10
C GLY A 147 17.62 -2.61 -1.95
N CYS A 148 16.60 -3.33 -1.47
CA CYS A 148 16.62 -4.80 -1.42
C CYS A 148 16.66 -5.43 -2.81
N LEU A 149 15.86 -4.91 -3.74
CA LEU A 149 15.78 -5.42 -5.11
C LEU A 149 17.08 -5.17 -5.88
N TYR A 150 17.67 -3.98 -5.73
CA TYR A 150 18.98 -3.66 -6.30
C TYR A 150 20.06 -4.63 -5.83
N ARG A 151 20.13 -4.94 -4.53
CA ARG A 151 21.08 -5.95 -4.01
C ARG A 151 20.88 -7.32 -4.60
N LEU A 152 19.63 -7.79 -4.71
CA LEU A 152 19.35 -9.09 -5.33
C LEU A 152 19.73 -9.12 -6.81
N ARG A 153 19.64 -7.99 -7.52
CA ARG A 153 20.12 -7.84 -8.90
C ARG A 153 21.64 -7.86 -8.98
N ALA A 154 22.33 -7.04 -8.16
CA ALA A 154 23.79 -6.97 -8.11
C ALA A 154 24.44 -8.30 -7.69
N LEU A 155 23.85 -9.02 -6.74
CA LEU A 155 24.29 -10.37 -6.36
C LEU A 155 24.14 -11.40 -7.50
N GLY A 156 23.28 -11.12 -8.49
CA GLY A 156 23.12 -11.90 -9.72
C GLY A 156 23.94 -11.40 -10.92
N GLU A 157 24.53 -10.21 -10.86
CA GLU A 157 25.32 -9.55 -11.93
C GLU A 157 26.73 -9.15 -11.45
N ARG A 158 27.35 -9.96 -10.59
CA ARG A 158 28.54 -9.61 -9.81
C ARG A 158 29.67 -8.98 -10.64
N HIS A 159 30.04 -7.74 -10.30
CA HIS A 159 31.43 -7.28 -10.29
C HIS A 159 31.86 -7.10 -8.82
N ASN A 160 33.04 -7.62 -8.46
CA ASN A 160 33.52 -7.80 -7.07
C ASN A 160 33.90 -6.50 -6.31
N MET A 161 33.45 -5.32 -6.74
CA MET A 161 33.88 -4.04 -6.14
C MET A 161 32.74 -3.02 -6.04
N ASP A 162 31.66 -3.36 -5.34
CA ASP A 162 30.70 -2.34 -4.90
C ASP A 162 31.16 -1.73 -3.58
N LEU A 163 31.33 -0.41 -3.58
CA LEU A 163 31.66 0.38 -2.40
C LEU A 163 30.61 0.19 -1.30
N SER A 164 31.06 -0.23 -0.12
CA SER A 164 30.25 -0.23 1.09
C SER A 164 30.00 1.22 1.51
N VAL A 165 28.88 1.81 1.06
CA VAL A 165 28.33 2.98 1.76
C VAL A 165 27.98 2.50 3.17
N GLU A 166 28.84 2.78 4.13
CA GLU A 166 28.62 2.56 5.56
C GLU A 166 28.09 3.86 6.19
N GLY A 167 27.21 3.75 7.18
CA GLY A 167 26.63 4.90 7.89
C GLY A 167 25.11 4.97 7.88
N PHE A 168 24.56 6.10 8.35
CA PHE A 168 23.11 6.32 8.55
C PHE A 168 22.29 6.11 7.27
N GLN A 169 22.75 6.58 6.11
CA GLN A 169 22.05 6.33 4.84
C GLN A 169 21.98 4.83 4.50
N SER A 170 23.04 4.08 4.80
CA SER A 170 23.07 2.63 4.63
C SER A 170 22.07 1.95 5.56
N TRP A 171 22.07 2.32 6.84
CA TRP A 171 21.14 1.79 7.83
C TRP A 171 19.67 2.17 7.54
N MET A 172 19.41 3.42 7.16
CA MET A 172 18.08 3.95 6.83
C MET A 172 17.48 3.25 5.61
N TRP A 173 18.27 3.05 4.55
CA TRP A 173 17.79 2.51 3.28
C TRP A 173 17.99 0.99 3.13
N ARG A 174 18.80 0.36 3.99
CA ARG A 174 19.05 -1.10 3.97
C ARG A 174 18.53 -1.84 5.20
N GLY A 175 18.34 -1.15 6.33
CA GLY A 175 17.93 -1.73 7.61
C GLY A 175 16.41 -1.81 7.74
N LEU A 176 15.87 -3.02 7.90
CA LEU A 176 14.45 -3.18 8.27
C LEU A 176 14.17 -2.54 9.63
N THR A 177 15.14 -2.55 10.54
CA THR A 177 15.06 -1.98 11.89
C THR A 177 14.74 -0.49 11.89
N PHE A 178 15.23 0.28 10.90
CA PHE A 178 14.87 1.68 10.75
C PHE A 178 13.38 1.86 10.42
N LEU A 179 12.85 0.98 9.55
CA LEU A 179 11.48 1.06 9.06
C LEU A 179 10.46 0.58 10.11
N LEU A 180 10.83 -0.33 11.01
CA LEU A 180 9.91 -0.95 11.98
C LEU A 180 9.17 0.06 12.88
N PRO A 181 9.81 1.06 13.51
CA PRO A 181 9.10 2.06 14.32
C PRO A 181 7.99 2.76 13.56
N PHE A 182 8.24 3.14 12.30
CA PHE A 182 7.23 3.78 11.45
C PHE A 182 6.09 2.82 11.07
N LEU A 183 6.42 1.56 10.78
CA LEU A 183 5.38 0.55 10.50
C LEU A 183 4.48 0.31 11.71
N PHE A 184 5.05 0.11 12.90
CA PHE A 184 4.28 -0.14 14.10
C PHE A 184 3.43 1.08 14.49
N PHE A 185 3.99 2.29 14.41
CA PHE A 185 3.21 3.50 14.66
C PHE A 185 2.02 3.62 13.70
N GLY A 186 2.22 3.39 12.40
CA GLY A 186 1.13 3.36 11.42
C GLY A 186 0.08 2.31 11.72
N GLN A 187 0.49 1.11 12.15
CA GLN A 187 -0.41 0.04 12.54
C GLN A 187 -1.24 0.43 13.76
N PHE A 188 -0.64 0.97 14.82
CA PHE A 188 -1.39 1.45 15.98
C PHE A 188 -2.32 2.61 15.63
N TRP A 189 -1.95 3.47 14.68
CA TRP A 189 -2.87 4.49 14.16
C TRP A 189 -4.05 3.86 13.41
N GLN A 190 -3.86 2.78 12.65
CA GLN A 190 -4.97 2.04 12.04
C GLN A 190 -5.95 1.53 13.12
N LEU A 191 -5.43 0.99 14.23
CA LEU A 191 -6.26 0.57 15.37
C LEU A 191 -6.98 1.77 16.01
N TYR A 192 -6.28 2.89 16.22
CA TYR A 192 -6.88 4.11 16.76
C TYR A 192 -8.03 4.61 15.87
N ASN A 193 -7.87 4.61 14.54
CA ASN A 193 -8.95 4.95 13.61
C ASN A 193 -10.14 4.00 13.75
N ALA A 194 -9.90 2.69 13.86
CA ALA A 194 -10.97 1.72 14.06
C ALA A 194 -11.74 1.98 15.37
N ILE A 195 -11.03 2.22 16.48
CA ILE A 195 -11.64 2.53 17.78
C ILE A 195 -12.45 3.83 17.70
N THR A 196 -11.89 4.90 17.12
CA THR A 196 -12.61 6.16 16.92
C THR A 196 -13.90 5.93 16.15
N LEU A 197 -13.86 5.18 15.04
CA LEU A 197 -15.05 4.89 14.23
C LEU A 197 -16.07 4.03 14.98
N PHE A 198 -15.66 3.03 15.75
CA PHE A 198 -16.60 2.27 16.58
C PHE A 198 -17.22 3.08 17.71
N ASN A 199 -16.50 4.07 18.25
CA ASN A 199 -17.06 5.02 19.21
C ASN A 199 -18.06 5.98 18.54
N LEU A 200 -17.73 6.50 17.35
CA LEU A 200 -18.64 7.32 16.55
C LEU A 200 -19.90 6.54 16.16
N ALA A 201 -19.79 5.24 15.88
CA ALA A 201 -20.94 4.39 15.58
C ALA A 201 -21.93 4.26 16.75
N ARG A 202 -21.49 4.52 17.97
CA ARG A 202 -22.34 4.54 19.19
C ARG A 202 -22.89 5.93 19.51
N HIS A 203 -22.54 6.95 18.72
CA HIS A 203 -23.03 8.31 18.94
C HIS A 203 -24.55 8.36 18.67
N PRO A 204 -25.35 9.03 19.52
CA PRO A 204 -26.81 9.05 19.39
C PRO A 204 -27.31 9.64 18.05
N GLU A 205 -26.51 10.51 17.44
CA GLU A 205 -26.81 11.14 16.14
C GLU A 205 -26.24 10.37 14.94
N CYS A 206 -25.56 9.23 15.16
CA CYS A 206 -24.98 8.45 14.08
C CYS A 206 -26.07 7.69 13.30
N LYS A 207 -26.42 8.19 12.11
CA LYS A 207 -27.31 7.53 11.15
C LYS A 207 -26.58 6.93 9.94
N GLU A 208 -25.27 7.19 9.85
CA GLU A 208 -24.44 6.91 8.68
C GLU A 208 -23.82 5.52 8.77
N TRP A 209 -24.16 4.63 7.85
CA TRP A 209 -23.63 3.25 7.82
C TRP A 209 -22.13 3.21 7.49
N GLN A 210 -21.62 4.26 6.84
CA GLN A 210 -20.22 4.40 6.43
C GLN A 210 -19.27 4.36 7.64
N VAL A 211 -19.71 4.82 8.82
CA VAL A 211 -18.90 4.80 10.05
C VAL A 211 -18.44 3.38 10.38
N ILE A 212 -19.37 2.43 10.43
CA ILE A 212 -19.08 1.02 10.73
C ILE A 212 -18.29 0.38 9.59
N MET A 213 -18.68 0.68 8.35
CA MET A 213 -18.03 0.10 7.16
C MET A 213 -16.63 0.66 6.89
N CYS A 214 -16.24 1.78 7.50
CA CYS A 214 -14.85 2.22 7.57
C CYS A 214 -14.11 1.58 8.75
N GLY A 215 -14.77 1.43 9.90
CA GLY A 215 -14.16 0.87 11.12
C GLY A 215 -13.67 -0.56 10.95
N LEU A 216 -14.44 -1.40 10.26
CA LEU A 216 -14.09 -2.80 10.00
C LEU A 216 -12.82 -2.95 9.15
N PRO A 217 -12.69 -2.31 7.96
CA PRO A 217 -11.44 -2.31 7.19
C PRO A 217 -10.22 -1.82 7.97
N PHE A 218 -10.35 -0.75 8.77
CA PHE A 218 -9.23 -0.27 9.59
C PHE A 218 -8.76 -1.32 10.60
N LEU A 219 -9.69 -2.04 11.24
CA LEU A 219 -9.36 -3.12 12.15
C LEU A 219 -8.68 -4.30 11.43
N VAL A 220 -9.20 -4.70 10.27
CA VAL A 220 -8.61 -5.78 9.46
C VAL A 220 -7.21 -5.39 8.99
N HIS A 221 -7.02 -4.14 8.53
CA HIS A 221 -5.71 -3.59 8.17
C HIS A 221 -4.74 -3.67 9.35
N PHE A 222 -5.15 -3.23 10.55
CA PHE A 222 -4.32 -3.33 11.74
C PHE A 222 -3.88 -4.76 12.00
N LEU A 223 -4.84 -5.69 12.14
CA LEU A 223 -4.55 -7.08 12.47
C LEU A 223 -3.62 -7.72 11.44
N GLY A 224 -3.95 -7.62 10.15
CA GLY A 224 -3.14 -8.27 9.12
C GLY A 224 -1.76 -7.64 8.94
N ASN A 225 -1.63 -6.32 9.05
CA ASN A 225 -0.32 -5.65 8.98
C ASN A 225 0.53 -5.97 10.21
N PHE A 226 -0.06 -5.94 11.40
CA PHE A 226 0.63 -6.22 12.66
C PHE A 226 1.15 -7.66 12.69
N PHE A 227 0.30 -8.65 12.44
CA PHE A 227 0.72 -10.06 12.42
C PHE A 227 1.71 -10.36 11.28
N THR A 228 1.56 -9.72 10.12
CA THR A 228 2.53 -9.89 9.02
C THR A 228 3.90 -9.32 9.38
N THR A 229 3.94 -8.13 9.99
CA THR A 229 5.20 -7.53 10.46
C THR A 229 5.84 -8.38 11.56
N LEU A 230 5.07 -8.82 12.57
CA LEU A 230 5.57 -9.71 13.63
C LEU A 230 6.16 -11.00 13.05
N ARG A 231 5.48 -11.63 12.09
CA ARG A 231 5.98 -12.83 11.42
C ARG A 231 7.31 -12.57 10.69
N VAL A 232 7.44 -11.44 10.01
CA VAL A 232 8.70 -11.06 9.32
C VAL A 232 9.82 -10.82 10.32
N VAL A 233 9.53 -10.14 11.44
CA VAL A 233 10.50 -9.89 12.51
C VAL A 233 10.95 -11.20 13.14
N HIS A 234 10.01 -12.07 13.51
CA HIS A 234 10.30 -13.39 14.10
C HIS A 234 11.16 -14.26 13.17
N GLN A 235 10.81 -14.33 11.88
CA GLN A 235 11.60 -15.07 10.88
C GLN A 235 13.02 -14.53 10.69
N LYS A 236 13.24 -13.23 10.93
CA LYS A 236 14.57 -12.65 10.85
C LYS A 236 15.40 -12.94 12.10
N PHE A 237 14.80 -12.87 13.28
CA PHE A 237 15.47 -13.26 14.52
C PHE A 237 15.89 -14.75 14.49
N GLN A 238 15.01 -15.64 14.03
CA GLN A 238 15.34 -17.08 13.88
C GLN A 238 16.44 -17.39 12.85
N LYS A 239 16.74 -16.48 11.93
CA LYS A 239 17.82 -16.65 10.93
C LYS A 239 19.14 -16.03 11.37
N GLN A 240 19.11 -15.20 12.41
CA GLN A 240 20.29 -14.56 12.99
C GLN A 240 20.84 -15.33 14.19
N ASN A 241 20.00 -16.14 14.84
CA ASN A 241 20.41 -17.23 15.74
C ASN A 241 20.71 -18.49 14.93
#